data_AF-A0A3N5EM44-F1
#
_entry.id   AF-A0A3N5EM44-F1
#
_cell.length_a   1.000
_cell.length_b   1.000
_cell.length_c   1.000
_cell.angle_alpha   90.00
_cell.angle_beta   90.00
_cell.angle_gamma   90.00
#
_symmetry.space_group_name_H-M   'P 1'
#
loop_
_entity.id
_entity.type
_entity.pdbx_description
1 polymer ?
#
loop_
_entity_poly.entity_id
_entity_poly.type
_entity_poly.pdbx_seq_one_letter_code
_entity_poly.pdbx_strand_id
1 'polypeptide(L)'
;RTGPEAGRSTDTLSIRLEYEAANPYGLAIFPHRQVRRPKVALVLSGGGARGAAQIGVLKVLERHGIPVDFVAATSMGAIVGGLYASG
;
A
#
# COMPACT_ATOMS: atom_id res chain seq x y z
N ARG A 1 -48.15 27.60 14.86
CA ARG A 1 -46.90 27.08 14.26
C ARG A 1 -46.54 25.82 15.05
N THR A 2 -46.89 24.67 14.49
CA THR A 2 -47.00 23.37 15.14
C THR A 2 -45.97 22.39 14.56
N GLY A 3 -45.27 21.65 15.43
CA GLY A 3 -44.64 20.37 15.12
C GLY A 3 -43.12 20.37 14.89
N PRO A 4 -42.34 19.55 15.63
CA PRO A 4 -41.00 19.13 15.22
C PRO A 4 -41.10 18.01 14.16
N GLU A 5 -40.45 18.19 13.01
CA GLU A 5 -40.38 17.18 11.96
C GLU A 5 -39.45 16.02 12.37
N ALA A 6 -40.07 14.88 12.65
CA ALA A 6 -39.44 13.57 12.60
C ALA A 6 -39.22 13.18 11.13
N GLY A 7 -38.00 12.83 10.73
CA GLY A 7 -37.78 12.35 9.36
C GLY A 7 -36.33 12.12 8.95
N ARG A 8 -35.79 10.94 9.28
CA ARG A 8 -35.18 9.95 8.36
C ARG A 8 -34.27 9.02 9.14
N SER A 9 -34.85 7.90 9.57
CA SER A 9 -34.09 6.69 9.85
C SER A 9 -33.24 6.40 8.62
N THR A 10 -31.92 6.39 8.79
CA THR A 10 -31.04 5.84 7.77
C THR A 10 -31.15 4.34 7.92
N ASP A 11 -32.20 3.77 7.31
CA ASP A 11 -32.42 2.33 7.21
C ASP A 11 -31.25 1.73 6.45
N THR A 12 -30.21 1.39 7.21
CA THR A 12 -29.03 0.71 6.71
C THR A 12 -29.47 -0.71 6.42
N LEU A 13 -29.80 -0.97 5.16
CA LEU A 13 -30.12 -2.31 4.68
C LEU A 13 -28.82 -3.13 4.69
N SER A 14 -28.49 -3.72 5.83
CA SER A 14 -27.35 -4.63 5.94
C SER A 14 -27.73 -5.96 5.28
N ILE A 15 -27.25 -6.18 4.06
CA ILE A 15 -27.33 -7.49 3.42
C ILE A 15 -26.37 -8.40 4.19
N ARG A 16 -26.91 -9.25 5.08
CA ARG A 16 -26.15 -10.38 5.61
C ARG A 16 -25.97 -11.38 4.50
N LEU A 17 -24.80 -11.36 3.87
CA LEU A 17 -24.34 -12.45 3.02
C LEU A 17 -24.02 -13.63 3.94
N GLU A 18 -25.01 -14.49 4.18
CA GLU A 18 -24.75 -15.84 4.71
C GLU A 18 -24.08 -16.64 3.61
N TYR A 19 -22.76 -16.43 3.45
CA TYR A 19 -21.93 -17.27 2.62
C TYR A 19 -21.39 -18.40 3.49
N GLU A 20 -22.12 -19.51 3.53
CA GLU A 20 -21.60 -20.77 4.06
C GLU A 20 -20.70 -21.40 2.98
N ALA A 21 -19.46 -20.90 2.90
CA ALA A 21 -18.41 -21.57 2.14
C ALA A 21 -18.00 -22.85 2.88
N ALA A 22 -18.81 -23.90 2.77
CA ALA A 22 -18.28 -25.24 2.91
C ALA A 22 -17.36 -25.48 1.71
N ASN A 23 -16.10 -25.03 1.81
CA ASN A 23 -15.09 -25.26 0.80
C ASN A 23 -14.77 -26.77 0.78
N PRO A 24 -15.16 -27.54 -0.25
CA PRO A 24 -14.90 -28.97 -0.31
C PRO A 24 -13.40 -29.29 -0.41
N TYR A 25 -12.55 -28.26 -0.58
CA TYR A 25 -11.10 -28.36 -0.69
C TYR A 25 -10.35 -27.81 0.54
N GLY A 26 -11.05 -27.37 1.60
CA GLY A 26 -10.41 -26.96 2.87
C GLY A 26 -9.49 -25.73 2.77
N LEU A 27 -9.50 -25.00 1.66
CA LEU A 27 -8.73 -23.76 1.53
C LEU A 27 -9.49 -22.65 2.26
N ALA A 28 -9.04 -22.29 3.47
CA ALA A 28 -9.47 -21.05 4.09
C ALA A 28 -9.15 -19.93 3.09
N ILE A 29 -10.18 -19.34 2.48
CA ILE A 29 -10.02 -18.14 1.67
C ILE A 29 -9.58 -17.10 2.68
N PHE A 30 -8.27 -16.85 2.75
CA PHE A 30 -7.70 -15.88 3.66
C PHE A 30 -8.53 -14.61 3.53
N PRO A 31 -9.08 -14.07 4.63
CA PRO A 31 -9.77 -12.79 4.56
C PRO A 31 -8.81 -11.85 3.85
N HIS A 32 -9.26 -11.22 2.75
CA HIS A 32 -8.47 -10.21 2.06
C HIS A 32 -8.13 -9.15 3.10
N ARG A 33 -6.95 -9.28 3.71
CA ARG A 33 -6.43 -8.32 4.67
C ARG A 33 -6.41 -7.02 3.90
N GLN A 34 -7.32 -6.10 4.21
CA GLN A 34 -7.37 -4.81 3.54
C GLN A 34 -6.03 -4.13 3.78
N VAL A 35 -5.16 -4.20 2.77
CA VAL A 35 -3.88 -3.52 2.80
C VAL A 35 -4.24 -2.06 2.60
N ARG A 36 -4.09 -1.26 3.68
CA ARG A 36 -4.49 0.16 3.72
C ARG A 36 -3.97 0.97 2.54
N ARG A 37 -2.82 0.58 1.99
CA ARG A 37 -2.26 1.04 0.72
C ARG A 37 -1.41 -0.06 0.09
N PRO A 38 -1.22 -0.08 -1.24
CA PRO A 38 -0.22 -0.93 -1.87
C PRO A 38 1.15 -0.72 -1.23
N LYS A 39 1.89 -1.82 -1.05
CA LYS A 39 3.30 -1.75 -0.65
C LYS A 39 4.18 -1.59 -1.89
N VAL A 40 5.15 -0.68 -1.82
CA VAL A 40 6.06 -0.37 -2.93
C VAL A 40 7.46 -0.84 -2.57
N ALA A 41 8.04 -1.68 -3.41
CA ALA A 41 9.44 -2.08 -3.31
C ALA A 41 10.26 -1.38 -4.40
N LEU A 42 11.32 -0.68 -3.99
CA LEU A 42 12.26 -0.03 -4.89
C LEU A 42 13.50 -0.90 -5.09
N VAL A 43 13.84 -1.20 -6.35
CA VAL A 43 15.00 -2.02 -6.70
C VAL A 43 16.06 -1.16 -7.39
N LEU A 44 17.25 -1.04 -6.80
CA LEU A 44 18.36 -0.23 -7.31
C LEU A 44 19.49 -1.13 -7.82
N SER A 45 19.72 -1.10 -9.14
CA SER A 45 20.83 -1.84 -9.75
C SER A 45 22.20 -1.21 -9.43
N GLY A 46 23.28 -1.93 -9.73
CA GLY A 46 24.63 -1.34 -9.75
C GLY A 46 24.83 -0.38 -10.93
N GLY A 47 25.88 0.45 -10.87
CA GLY A 47 26.15 1.41 -11.96
C GLY A 47 27.44 2.24 -11.85
N GLY A 48 28.33 1.91 -10.92
CA GLY A 48 29.59 2.66 -10.72
C GLY A 48 29.35 4.16 -10.57
N ALA A 49 30.16 4.98 -11.26
CA ALA A 49 30.06 6.44 -11.22
C ALA A 49 28.69 7.00 -11.65
N ARG A 50 27.91 6.28 -12.46
CA ARG A 50 26.57 6.71 -12.91
C ARG A 50 25.47 6.44 -11.87
N GLY A 51 25.79 5.80 -10.74
CA GLY A 51 24.84 5.49 -9.68
C GLY A 51 24.16 6.72 -9.07
N ALA A 52 24.77 7.90 -9.18
CA ALA A 52 24.19 9.16 -8.71
C ALA A 52 22.82 9.48 -9.36
N ALA A 53 22.53 8.96 -10.55
CA ALA A 53 21.22 9.13 -11.19
C ALA A 53 20.06 8.58 -10.35
N GLN A 54 20.31 7.55 -9.51
CA GLN A 54 19.31 6.96 -8.62
C GLN A 54 18.79 7.96 -7.57
N ILE A 55 19.62 8.93 -7.18
CA ILE A 55 19.22 10.01 -6.26
C ILE A 55 18.13 10.89 -6.90
N GLY A 56 18.20 11.10 -8.22
CA GLY A 56 17.18 11.84 -8.96
C GLY A 56 15.81 11.15 -8.92
N VAL A 57 15.80 9.82 -9.07
CA VAL A 57 14.58 9.00 -8.99
C VAL A 57 13.96 9.10 -7.60
N LEU A 58 14.76 8.95 -6.54
CA LEU A 58 14.29 9.08 -5.16
C LEU A 58 13.61 10.43 -4.91
N LYS A 59 14.24 11.54 -5.35
CA LYS A 59 13.67 12.88 -5.22
C LYS A 59 12.33 13.07 -5.94
N VAL A 60 12.11 12.38 -7.06
CA VAL A 60 10.85 12.44 -7.80
C VAL A 60 9.78 11.63 -7.07
N LEU A 61 10.11 10.44 -6.58
CA LEU A 61 9.20 9.61 -5.78
C LEU A 61 8.70 10.36 -4.54
N GLU A 62 9.59 11.03 -3.81
CA GLU A 62 9.24 11.85 -2.65
C GLU A 62 8.34 13.03 -3.03
N ARG A 63 8.67 13.77 -4.09
CA ARG A 63 7.85 14.91 -4.55
C ARG A 63 6.43 14.52 -4.93
N HIS A 64 6.24 13.32 -5.44
CA HIS A 64 4.92 12.78 -5.79
C HIS A 64 4.25 12.03 -4.63
N GLY A 65 4.88 11.97 -3.45
CA GLY A 65 4.33 11.29 -2.29
C GLY A 65 4.17 9.79 -2.49
N ILE A 66 5.06 9.15 -3.26
CA ILE A 66 5.06 7.70 -3.49
C ILE A 66 5.91 7.05 -2.37
N PRO A 67 5.29 6.41 -1.36
CA PRO A 67 6.03 5.85 -0.24
C PRO A 67 6.75 4.56 -0.65
N VAL A 68 8.05 4.47 -0.36
CA VAL A 68 8.85 3.25 -0.55
C VAL A 68 8.84 2.45 0.76
N ASP A 69 8.36 1.22 0.71
CA ASP A 69 8.27 0.33 1.88
C ASP A 69 9.48 -0.58 2.03
N PHE A 70 10.09 -0.96 0.91
CA PHE A 70 11.23 -1.87 0.85
C PHE A 70 12.24 -1.40 -0.17
N VAL A 71 13.53 -1.59 0.14
CA VAL A 71 14.62 -1.31 -0.78
C VAL A 71 15.45 -2.57 -0.96
N ALA A 72 15.64 -2.99 -2.22
CA ALA A 72 16.59 -4.03 -2.60
C ALA A 72 17.63 -3.42 -3.54
N ALA A 73 18.91 -3.68 -3.32
CA ALA A 73 19.93 -2.96 -4.06
C ALA A 73 21.28 -3.68 -4.16
N THR A 74 22.06 -3.36 -5.20
CA THR A 74 23.36 -3.99 -5.49
C THR A 74 24.46 -2.96 -5.72
N SER A 75 25.66 -3.19 -5.16
CA SER A 75 26.87 -2.36 -5.37
C SER A 75 26.62 -0.87 -5.08
N MET A 76 26.82 0.04 -6.04
CA MET A 76 26.57 1.47 -5.86
C MET A 76 25.11 1.77 -5.46
N GLY A 77 24.15 0.98 -5.98
CA GLY A 77 22.77 1.10 -5.57
C GLY A 77 22.55 0.71 -4.11
N ALA A 78 23.34 -0.20 -3.55
CA ALA A 78 23.25 -0.55 -2.13
C ALA A 78 23.73 0.59 -1.23
N ILE A 79 24.72 1.37 -1.67
CA ILE A 79 25.15 2.57 -0.95
C ILE A 79 24.02 3.61 -0.96
N VAL A 80 23.50 3.96 -2.14
CA VAL A 80 22.44 4.96 -2.28
C VAL A 80 21.15 4.51 -1.56
N GLY A 81 20.72 3.28 -1.82
CA GLY A 81 19.51 2.70 -1.24
C GLY A 81 19.61 2.46 0.26
N GLY A 82 20.79 2.07 0.76
CA GLY A 82 21.05 1.91 2.18
C GLY A 82 21.02 3.24 2.93
N LEU A 83 21.65 4.28 2.37
CA LEU A 83 21.56 5.64 2.92
C LEU A 83 20.12 6.16 2.90
N TYR A 84 19.40 5.99 1.80
CA TYR A 84 17.99 6.37 1.70
C TYR A 84 17.11 5.64 2.72
N ALA A 85 17.31 4.33 2.92
CA ALA A 85 16.55 3.55 3.88
C ALA A 85 16.90 3.84 5.35
N SER A 86 18.01 4.56 5.61
CA SER A 86 18.47 4.84 6.97
C SER A 86 17.78 6.04 7.65
N GLY A 87 17.02 6.85 6.91
CA GLY A 87 16.24 7.97 7.47
C GLY A 87 16.08 9.15 6.53
#